data_AF-A0A1N6KYE0-F1
#
_entry.id   AF-A0A1N6KYE0-F1
#
_cell.length_a   1.000
_cell.length_b   1.000
_cell.length_c   1.000
_cell.angle_alpha   90.00
_cell.angle_beta   90.00
_cell.angle_gamma   90.00
#
_symmetry.space_group_name_H-M   'P 1'
#
loop_
_entity.id
_entity.type
_entity.pdbx_description
1 polymer ?
#
loop_
_entity_poly.entity_id
_entity_poly.type
_entity_poly.pdbx_seq_one_letter_code
_entity_poly.pdbx_strand_id
1 'polypeptide(L)'
;MFTQLCILLSAAVNLPAFIPPSLTELRALWREHRGNEDIERLILEIQHQRQTLMQMRSLVDASVKEVRSISLVPVDHASPLIALQTRLVQETVRASEAGGHLPSVQYRGKKNERDDR
;
A
#
# COMPACT_ATOMS: atom_id res chain seq x y z
N MET A 1 17.88 -33.79 -21.74
CA MET A 1 16.56 -34.30 -21.28
C MET A 1 16.02 -33.62 -20.01
N PHE A 2 16.69 -32.60 -19.44
CA PHE A 2 16.22 -31.86 -18.25
C PHE A 2 15.41 -30.59 -18.55
N THR A 3 15.47 -30.06 -19.76
CA THR A 3 14.80 -28.81 -20.15
C THR A 3 13.29 -28.96 -20.38
N GLN A 4 12.80 -30.18 -20.64
CA GLN A 4 11.38 -30.45 -20.83
C GLN A 4 10.59 -30.46 -19.50
N LEU A 5 11.25 -30.72 -18.37
CA LEU A 5 10.61 -30.83 -17.06
C LEU A 5 10.27 -29.44 -16.46
N CYS A 6 11.05 -28.41 -16.76
CA CYS A 6 10.81 -27.05 -16.26
C CYS A 6 9.59 -26.39 -16.92
N ILE A 7 9.27 -26.74 -18.17
CA ILE A 7 8.14 -26.15 -18.91
C ILE A 7 6.80 -26.72 -18.41
N LEU A 8 6.78 -27.99 -17.97
CA LEU A 8 5.57 -28.62 -17.45
C LEU A 8 5.21 -28.20 -16.01
N LEU A 9 6.20 -27.84 -15.18
CA LEU A 9 5.94 -27.32 -13.84
C LEU A 9 5.40 -25.88 -13.87
N SER A 10 5.76 -25.11 -14.89
CA SER A 10 5.33 -23.71 -15.06
C SER A 10 3.87 -23.55 -15.49
N ALA A 11 3.22 -24.60 -15.98
CA ALA A 11 1.84 -24.56 -16.48
C ALA A 11 0.78 -25.06 -15.47
N ALA A 12 1.20 -25.62 -14.32
CA ALA A 12 0.31 -26.37 -13.43
C ALA A 12 0.24 -25.86 -11.98
N VAL A 13 0.82 -24.70 -11.66
CA VAL A 13 0.60 -24.06 -10.35
C VAL A 13 -0.10 -22.73 -10.56
N ASN A 14 -1.41 -22.80 -10.82
CA ASN A 14 -2.27 -21.67 -10.46
C ASN A 14 -2.16 -21.55 -8.94
N LEU A 15 -1.25 -20.68 -8.48
CA LEU A 15 -1.19 -20.30 -7.08
C LEU A 15 -2.59 -19.79 -6.70
N PRO A 16 -3.12 -20.19 -5.53
CA PRO A 16 -4.39 -19.67 -5.08
C PRO A 16 -4.31 -18.13 -5.05
N ALA A 17 -5.43 -17.48 -5.33
CA ALA A 17 -5.51 -16.03 -5.25
C ALA A 17 -4.97 -15.58 -3.88
N PHE A 18 -3.97 -14.71 -3.89
CA PHE A 18 -3.41 -14.20 -2.65
C PHE A 18 -4.44 -13.31 -1.96
N ILE A 19 -4.98 -13.80 -0.84
CA ILE A 19 -5.89 -13.05 0.03
C ILE A 19 -5.06 -12.42 1.14
N PRO A 20 -4.96 -11.09 1.21
CA PRO A 20 -4.18 -10.42 2.25
C PRO A 20 -4.80 -10.67 3.63
N PRO A 21 -3.98 -10.93 4.69
CA PRO A 21 -4.48 -11.32 6.01
C PRO A 21 -5.07 -10.13 6.78
N SER A 22 -6.23 -10.29 7.40
CA SER A 22 -6.89 -9.25 8.15
C SER A 22 -6.09 -8.76 9.36
N LEU A 23 -6.27 -7.51 9.81
CA LEU A 23 -5.64 -7.06 11.08
C LEU A 23 -6.05 -7.93 12.27
N THR A 24 -7.29 -8.45 12.26
CA THR A 24 -7.79 -9.38 13.29
C THR A 24 -7.05 -10.72 13.22
N GLU A 25 -6.85 -11.27 12.03
CA GLU A 25 -6.09 -12.50 11.82
C GLU A 25 -4.62 -12.32 12.23
N LEU A 26 -4.00 -11.19 11.88
CA LEU A 26 -2.63 -10.89 12.30
C LEU A 26 -2.50 -10.76 13.82
N ARG A 27 -3.49 -10.16 14.50
CA ARG A 27 -3.53 -10.11 15.97
C ARG A 27 -3.81 -11.46 16.62
N ALA A 28 -4.57 -12.34 15.97
CA ALA A 28 -4.75 -13.70 16.43
C ALA A 28 -3.43 -14.47 16.31
N LEU A 29 -2.79 -14.40 15.14
CA LEU A 29 -1.50 -15.03 14.85
C LEU A 29 -0.39 -14.56 15.82
N TRP A 30 -0.34 -13.27 16.13
CA TRP A 30 0.58 -12.71 17.12
C TRP A 30 0.39 -13.35 18.50
N ARG A 31 -0.86 -13.53 18.94
CA ARG A 31 -1.17 -14.11 20.26
C ARG A 31 -0.85 -15.60 20.29
N GLU A 32 -1.12 -16.30 19.19
CA GLU A 32 -0.90 -17.74 19.06
C GLU A 32 0.59 -18.10 19.03
N HIS A 33 1.41 -17.32 18.33
CA HIS A 33 2.84 -17.57 18.15
C HIS A 33 3.75 -16.63 18.93
N ARG A 34 3.27 -16.14 20.08
CA ARG A 34 4.03 -15.20 20.91
C ARG A 34 5.39 -15.80 21.30
N GLY A 35 6.45 -15.03 21.13
CA GLY A 35 7.83 -15.45 21.37
C GLY A 35 8.52 -16.11 20.18
N ASN A 36 7.84 -16.28 19.04
CA ASN A 36 8.48 -16.59 17.77
C ASN A 36 8.85 -15.28 17.05
N GLU A 37 10.12 -14.89 17.14
CA GLU A 37 10.62 -13.63 16.59
C GLU A 37 10.39 -13.47 15.08
N ASP A 38 10.43 -14.56 14.31
CA ASP A 38 10.27 -14.49 12.86
C ASP A 38 8.83 -14.20 12.47
N ILE A 39 7.86 -14.80 13.18
CA ILE A 39 6.43 -14.53 12.96
C ILE A 39 6.10 -13.10 13.42
N GLU A 40 6.62 -12.68 14.56
CA GLU A 40 6.43 -11.31 15.06
C GLU A 40 7.02 -10.28 14.08
N ARG A 41 8.24 -10.50 13.58
CA ARG A 41 8.88 -9.64 12.57
C ARG A 41 8.06 -9.59 11.28
N LEU A 42 7.58 -10.73 10.80
CA LEU A 42 6.73 -10.79 9.60
C LEU A 42 5.45 -9.95 9.77
N ILE A 43 4.77 -10.07 10.91
CA ILE A 43 3.54 -9.31 11.18
C ILE A 43 3.83 -7.81 11.21
N LEU A 44 4.92 -7.39 11.85
CA LEU A 44 5.32 -5.98 11.89
C LEU A 44 5.68 -5.45 10.51
N GLU A 45 6.39 -6.24 9.70
CA GLU A 45 6.74 -5.87 8.32
C GLU A 45 5.49 -5.68 7.45
N ILE A 46 4.52 -6.59 7.56
CA ILE A 46 3.22 -6.45 6.86
C ILE A 46 2.53 -5.14 7.28
N GLN A 47 2.50 -4.81 8.57
CA GLN A 47 1.89 -3.56 9.04
C GLN A 47 2.67 -2.32 8.58
N HIS A 48 4.00 -2.39 8.59
CA HIS A 48 4.87 -1.33 8.10
C HIS A 48 4.61 -1.04 6.61
N GLN A 49 4.54 -2.08 5.78
CA GLN A 49 4.24 -1.95 4.35
C GLN A 49 2.86 -1.33 4.09
N ARG A 50 1.83 -1.72 4.86
CA ARG A 50 0.49 -1.11 4.77
C ARG A 50 0.52 0.38 5.12
N GLN A 51 1.21 0.74 6.19
CA GLN A 51 1.36 2.12 6.59
C GLN A 51 2.09 2.94 5.51
N THR A 52 3.20 2.43 4.98
CA THR A 52 3.96 3.06 3.89
C THR A 52 3.08 3.30 2.67
N LEU A 53 2.24 2.32 2.30
CA LEU A 53 1.32 2.45 1.17
C LEU A 53 0.24 3.52 1.42
N MET A 54 -0.29 3.62 2.64
CA MET A 54 -1.21 4.71 3.02
C MET A 54 -0.53 6.08 2.98
N GLN A 55 0.75 6.17 3.37
CA GLN A 55 1.53 7.40 3.30
C GLN A 55 1.76 7.84 1.85
N MET A 56 2.15 6.91 0.97
CA MET A 56 2.32 7.18 -0.46
C MET A 56 1.03 7.71 -1.08
N ARG A 57 -0.12 7.09 -0.76
CA ARG A 57 -1.43 7.58 -1.20
C ARG A 57 -1.68 9.02 -0.73
N SER A 58 -1.45 9.31 0.54
CA SER A 58 -1.67 10.66 1.12
C SER A 58 -0.85 11.73 0.40
N LEU A 59 0.43 11.44 0.10
CA LEU A 59 1.31 12.35 -0.64
C LEU A 59 0.84 12.58 -2.08
N VAL A 60 0.41 11.52 -2.77
CA VAL A 60 -0.11 11.64 -4.14
C VAL A 60 -1.45 12.37 -4.17
N ASP A 61 -2.35 12.10 -3.23
CA ASP A 61 -3.63 12.81 -3.10
C ASP A 61 -3.41 14.31 -2.85
N ALA A 62 -2.45 14.67 -2.00
CA ALA A 62 -2.05 16.06 -1.77
C ALA A 62 -1.48 16.70 -3.05
N SER A 63 -0.61 15.99 -3.77
CA SER A 63 -0.01 16.47 -5.03
C SER A 63 -1.07 16.69 -6.12
N VAL A 64 -2.02 15.77 -6.27
CA VAL A 64 -3.16 15.93 -7.21
C VAL A 64 -3.99 17.15 -6.85
N LYS A 65 -4.25 17.36 -5.56
CA LYS A 65 -4.99 18.53 -5.08
C LYS A 65 -4.25 19.84 -5.38
N GLU A 66 -2.94 19.88 -5.16
CA GLU A 66 -2.09 21.04 -5.46
C GLU A 66 -2.07 21.36 -6.95
N VAL A 67 -1.83 20.35 -7.80
CA VAL A 67 -1.83 20.53 -9.27
C VAL A 67 -3.19 21.05 -9.75
N ARG A 68 -4.29 20.53 -9.22
CA ARG A 68 -5.65 21.02 -9.55
C ARG A 68 -5.90 22.46 -9.08
N SER A 69 -5.24 22.90 -8.02
CA SER A 69 -5.40 24.26 -7.50
C SER A 69 -4.62 25.30 -8.30
N ILE A 70 -3.54 24.89 -8.97
CA ILE A 70 -2.65 25.78 -9.73
C ILE A 70 -2.97 25.73 -11.23
N SER A 71 -3.40 24.57 -11.74
CA SER A 71 -3.63 24.37 -13.17
C SER A 71 -4.96 24.98 -13.62
N LEU A 72 -4.88 25.87 -14.61
CA LEU A 72 -6.03 26.38 -15.36
C LEU A 72 -6.61 25.33 -16.32
N VAL A 73 -5.82 24.30 -16.66
CA VAL A 73 -6.22 23.20 -17.56
C VAL A 73 -6.60 21.98 -16.72
N PRO A 74 -7.71 21.29 -17.03
CA PRO A 74 -8.08 20.05 -16.35
C PRO A 74 -6.96 19.00 -16.45
N VAL A 75 -6.56 18.44 -15.31
CA VAL A 75 -5.62 17.31 -15.28
C VAL A 75 -6.33 16.09 -15.87
N ASP A 76 -5.92 15.67 -17.06
CA ASP A 76 -6.48 14.52 -17.76
C ASP A 76 -6.29 13.21 -16.97
N HIS A 77 -7.23 12.29 -17.10
CA HIS A 77 -7.21 10.96 -16.51
C HIS A 77 -6.04 10.10 -17.04
N ALA A 78 -5.52 10.42 -18.22
CA ALA A 78 -4.31 9.80 -18.76
C ALA A 78 -3.01 10.37 -18.15
N SER A 79 -3.08 11.39 -17.29
CA SER A 79 -1.92 11.92 -16.58
C SER A 79 -1.28 10.83 -15.71
N PRO A 80 0.06 10.67 -15.76
CA PRO A 80 0.78 9.72 -14.90
C PRO A 80 0.44 9.88 -13.41
N LEU A 81 0.13 11.11 -12.98
CA LEU A 81 -0.23 11.40 -11.59
C LEU A 81 -1.61 10.84 -11.23
N ILE A 82 -2.60 10.94 -12.12
CA ILE A 82 -3.94 10.38 -11.91
C ILE A 82 -3.92 8.85 -12.03
N ALA A 83 -3.12 8.30 -12.95
CA ALA A 83 -2.88 6.86 -13.04
C ALA A 83 -2.25 6.31 -11.76
N LEU A 84 -1.22 6.99 -11.22
CA LEU A 84 -0.58 6.63 -9.96
C LEU A 84 -1.56 6.71 -8.79
N GLN A 85 -2.35 7.79 -8.69
CA GLN A 85 -3.40 7.92 -7.67
C GLN A 85 -4.38 6.75 -7.74
N THR A 86 -4.87 6.44 -8.94
CA THR A 86 -5.81 5.32 -9.16
C THR A 86 -5.22 3.99 -8.70
N ARG A 87 -3.95 3.73 -9.05
CA ARG A 87 -3.27 2.49 -8.67
C ARG A 87 -3.08 2.38 -7.15
N LEU A 88 -2.67 3.47 -6.49
CA LEU A 88 -2.51 3.50 -5.04
C LEU A 88 -3.84 3.32 -4.31
N VAL A 89 -4.94 3.88 -4.82
CA VAL A 89 -6.27 3.63 -4.25
C VAL A 89 -6.63 2.15 -4.32
N GLN A 90 -6.45 1.51 -5.47
CA GLN A 90 -6.70 0.06 -5.63
C GLN A 90 -5.88 -0.78 -4.65
N GLU A 91 -4.59 -0.49 -4.53
CA GLU A 91 -3.73 -1.24 -3.61
C GLU A 91 -4.05 -0.93 -2.14
N THR A 92 -4.50 0.28 -1.78
CA THR A 92 -4.99 0.56 -0.41
C THR A 92 -6.26 -0.21 -0.10
N VAL A 93 -7.19 -0.33 -1.05
CA VAL A 93 -8.42 -1.11 -0.88
C VAL A 93 -8.05 -2.58 -0.72
N ARG A 94 -7.23 -3.13 -1.60
CA ARG A 94 -6.72 -4.51 -1.50
C ARG A 94 -6.03 -4.78 -0.16
N ALA A 95 -5.23 -3.83 0.33
CA ALA A 95 -4.56 -3.94 1.62
C ALA A 95 -5.49 -3.71 2.83
N SER A 96 -6.63 -3.03 2.65
CA SER A 96 -7.60 -2.66 3.71
C SER A 96 -8.82 -3.58 3.79
N GLU A 97 -9.21 -4.28 2.73
CA GLU A 97 -10.17 -5.40 2.79
C GLU A 97 -9.66 -6.48 3.76
N ALA A 98 -8.34 -6.49 3.97
CA ALA A 98 -7.63 -7.20 5.01
C ALA A 98 -7.49 -6.41 6.34
N GLY A 99 -8.53 -5.75 6.82
CA GLY A 99 -8.57 -5.19 8.18
C GLY A 99 -9.09 -3.76 8.22
N GLY A 100 -10.16 -3.59 9.00
CA GLY A 100 -10.97 -2.38 9.09
C GLY A 100 -10.19 -1.08 9.20
N HIS A 101 -10.79 -0.07 8.57
CA HIS A 101 -10.45 1.36 8.56
C HIS A 101 -9.34 1.77 9.55
N LEU A 102 -8.10 1.79 9.06
CA LEU A 102 -7.02 2.48 9.76
C LEU A 102 -7.20 4.00 9.58
N PRO A 103 -7.01 4.80 10.64
CA PRO A 103 -7.23 6.23 10.59
C PRO A 103 -6.30 6.90 9.57
N SER A 104 -6.84 7.87 8.83
CA SER A 104 -6.06 8.69 7.91
C SER A 104 -4.96 9.45 8.67
N VAL A 105 -3.69 9.08 8.45
CA VAL A 105 -2.55 9.83 8.95
C VAL A 105 -2.47 11.15 8.16
N GLN A 106 -2.94 12.24 8.77
CA GLN A 106 -2.76 13.58 8.23
C GLN A 106 -1.31 14.02 8.49
N TYR A 107 -0.51 14.12 7.42
CA TYR A 107 0.78 14.81 7.49
C TYR A 107 0.55 16.32 7.60
N ARG A 108 0.72 16.86 8.81
CA ARG A 108 0.82 18.31 9.03
C ARG A 108 2.20 18.76 8.56
N GLY A 109 2.31 19.17 7.30
CA GLY A 109 3.51 19.82 6.79
C GLY A 109 3.87 20.99 7.70
N LYS A 110 5.05 20.96 8.31
CA LYS A 110 5.56 22.12 9.06
C LYS A 110 5.74 23.25 8.04
N LYS A 111 5.00 24.35 8.24
CA LYS A 111 5.27 25.63 7.59
C LYS A 111 6.72 25.98 7.93
N ASN A 112 7.59 26.04 6.92
CA ASN A 112 8.92 26.60 7.09
C ASN A 112 8.75 28.12 7.23
N GLU A 113 8.87 28.57 8.47
CA GLU A 113 8.93 29.95 8.90
C GLU A 113 10.29 30.51 8.46
N ARG A 114 10.40 30.84 7.17
CA ARG A 114 11.49 31.63 6.59
C ARG A 114 10.95 32.46 5.44
N ASP A 115 10.09 33.40 5.77
CA ASP A 115 9.92 34.59 4.94
C ASP A 115 9.35 35.71 5.81
N ASP A 116 10.24 36.33 6.60
CA ASP A 116 10.07 37.66 7.18
C ASP A 116 11.49 38.19 7.41
N ARG A 117 12.02 38.84 6.38
CA ARG A 117 13.18 39.74 6.45
C ARG A 117 12.85 41.02 5.73
#